data_AF-F6K705-F1
#
_entry.id   AF-F6K705-F1
#
_cell.length_a   1.000
_cell.length_b   1.000
_cell.length_c   1.000
_cell.angle_alpha   90.00
_cell.angle_beta   90.00
_cell.angle_gamma   90.00
#
_symmetry.space_group_name_H-M   'P 1'
#
loop_
_entity.id
_entity.type
_entity.pdbx_description
1 polymer ?
#
loop_
_entity_poly.entity_id
_entity_poly.type
_entity_poly.pdbx_seq_one_letter_code
_entity_poly.pdbx_strand_id
1 'polypeptide(L)'
;SGEIDLVESRGNRGMTFNGVHIGTQEAGSTLHYGPYPAMNGWERAHWIRRNTAGYNSNFHRYQLEWTPNFLRFSIDDLELGRVTPGNGGFWEFGGFNSNPSIENPWRYGSKMAPFDEKFYLIINLAVGGTNGFFPDGVNNPAPKPWWNGSPTAARDFWNARWQWLPTWNLNSNSGQDASLQVDYVRIWAL
;
A
#
# COMPACT_ATOMS: atom_id res chain seq x y z
N SER A 1 5.40 0.39 16.59
CA SER A 1 4.14 -0.15 16.05
C SER A 1 4.42 -0.74 14.68
N GLY A 2 3.48 -1.53 14.14
CA GLY A 2 3.54 -2.02 12.76
C GLY A 2 2.23 -1.72 12.02
N GLU A 3 2.29 -1.79 10.70
CA GLU A 3 1.16 -1.76 9.76
C GLU A 3 1.44 -2.75 8.63
N ILE A 4 0.41 -3.48 8.20
CA ILE A 4 0.49 -4.51 7.17
C ILE A 4 -0.44 -4.09 6.03
N ASP A 5 0.15 -3.64 4.93
CA ASP A 5 -0.58 -3.38 3.70
C ASP A 5 -0.69 -4.69 2.94
N LEU A 6 -1.84 -5.37 3.08
CA LEU A 6 -2.16 -6.53 2.27
C LEU A 6 -2.20 -6.15 0.78
N VAL A 7 -2.83 -5.01 0.48
CA VAL A 7 -2.85 -4.43 -0.86
C VAL A 7 -2.96 -2.92 -0.78
N GLU A 8 -2.09 -2.23 -1.49
CA GLU A 8 -2.20 -0.81 -1.82
C GLU A 8 -2.13 -0.67 -3.36
N SER A 9 -3.08 0.06 -3.97
CA SER A 9 -3.18 0.18 -5.43
C SER A 9 -3.85 1.49 -5.84
N ARG A 10 -3.79 1.84 -7.13
CA ARG A 10 -4.38 3.06 -7.69
C ARG A 10 -5.47 2.72 -8.71
N GLY A 11 -6.59 3.44 -8.65
CA GLY A 11 -7.72 3.26 -9.57
C GLY A 11 -7.59 3.99 -10.92
N ASN A 12 -6.51 4.74 -11.15
CA ASN A 12 -6.37 5.59 -12.34
C ASN A 12 -6.03 4.75 -13.60
N ARG A 13 -6.93 4.74 -14.59
CA ARG A 13 -6.81 3.92 -15.82
C ARG A 13 -5.71 4.35 -16.81
N GLY A 14 -5.16 5.56 -16.65
CA GLY A 14 -4.18 6.13 -17.58
C GLY A 14 -3.02 6.81 -16.89
N MET A 15 -2.77 6.47 -15.61
CA MET A 15 -1.71 7.09 -14.84
C MET A 15 -0.37 6.43 -15.14
N THR A 16 0.56 7.23 -15.68
CA THR A 16 1.93 6.81 -15.95
C THR A 16 2.96 7.73 -15.28
N PHE A 17 4.11 7.15 -14.93
CA PHE A 17 5.24 7.88 -14.37
C PHE A 17 6.52 7.28 -14.93
N ASN A 18 7.40 8.12 -15.52
CA ASN A 18 8.62 7.67 -16.20
C ASN A 18 8.40 6.52 -17.19
N GLY A 19 7.29 6.57 -17.95
CA GLY A 19 6.93 5.56 -18.95
C GLY A 19 6.28 4.28 -18.40
N VAL A 20 6.11 4.15 -17.07
CA VAL A 20 5.50 2.99 -16.42
C VAL A 20 4.05 3.29 -16.04
N HIS A 21 3.13 2.37 -16.28
CA HIS A 21 1.73 2.51 -15.86
C HIS A 21 1.55 2.15 -14.37
N ILE A 22 1.58 3.17 -13.52
CA ILE A 22 1.49 3.03 -12.05
C ILE A 22 0.05 3.09 -11.50
N GLY A 23 -0.92 3.29 -12.39
CA GLY A 23 -2.35 3.30 -12.09
C GLY A 23 -2.89 1.89 -11.83
N THR A 24 -3.97 1.51 -12.52
CA THR A 24 -4.64 0.21 -12.32
C THR A 24 -3.80 -1.03 -12.62
N GLN A 25 -2.63 -0.88 -13.24
CA GLN A 25 -1.74 -2.00 -13.58
C GLN A 25 -0.75 -2.36 -12.47
N GLU A 26 -0.75 -1.63 -11.34
CA GLU A 26 0.10 -1.91 -10.19
C GLU A 26 -0.72 -2.19 -8.93
N ALA A 27 -0.32 -3.24 -8.22
CA ALA A 27 -0.74 -3.52 -6.85
C ALA A 27 0.51 -3.88 -6.06
N GLY A 28 0.59 -3.41 -4.82
CA GLY A 28 1.71 -3.69 -3.94
C GLY A 28 1.27 -4.11 -2.55
N SER A 29 2.19 -4.75 -1.84
CA SER A 29 2.07 -5.05 -0.42
C SER A 29 3.29 -4.50 0.29
N THR A 30 3.08 -4.00 1.51
CA THR A 30 4.11 -3.32 2.28
C THR A 30 3.99 -3.68 3.75
N LEU A 31 5.12 -3.74 4.45
CA LEU A 31 5.15 -3.67 5.90
C LEU A 31 5.72 -2.32 6.32
N HIS A 32 4.96 -1.55 7.08
CA HIS A 32 5.46 -0.35 7.75
C HIS A 32 5.81 -0.69 9.19
N TYR A 33 7.06 -0.47 9.57
CA TYR A 33 7.58 -0.77 10.90
C TYR A 33 8.82 0.07 11.18
N GLY A 34 9.04 0.41 12.44
CA GLY A 34 10.18 1.22 12.84
C GLY A 34 10.02 1.72 14.28
N PRO A 35 11.08 2.31 14.86
CA PRO A 35 11.02 2.90 16.18
C PRO A 35 10.17 4.17 16.21
N TYR A 36 10.13 4.94 15.11
CA TYR A 36 9.34 6.16 14.94
C TYR A 36 9.14 6.49 13.46
N PRO A 37 8.20 7.39 13.08
CA PRO A 37 7.79 7.59 11.68
C PRO A 37 8.91 7.92 10.69
N ALA A 38 9.92 8.70 11.10
CA ALA A 38 11.05 9.06 10.25
C ALA A 38 12.06 7.91 10.02
N MET A 39 11.94 6.79 10.74
CA MET A 39 12.74 5.57 10.56
C MET A 39 11.83 4.40 10.20
N ASN A 40 11.13 4.53 9.08
CA ASN A 40 10.27 3.49 8.54
C ASN A 40 11.09 2.49 7.70
N GLY A 41 11.00 1.21 8.00
CA GLY A 41 11.72 0.11 7.35
C GLY A 41 11.04 -0.46 6.11
N TRP A 42 10.02 0.22 5.59
CA TRP A 42 9.17 -0.25 4.50
C TRP A 42 9.93 -0.62 3.23
N GLU A 43 11.01 0.09 2.90
CA GLU A 43 11.81 -0.15 1.69
C GLU A 43 12.35 -1.59 1.61
N ARG A 44 12.52 -2.25 2.77
CA ARG A 44 13.01 -3.63 2.85
C ARG A 44 11.89 -4.67 2.81
N ALA A 45 10.64 -4.25 2.89
CA ALA A 45 9.46 -5.10 2.95
C ALA A 45 8.35 -4.55 2.07
N HIS A 46 8.71 -4.14 0.85
CA HIS A 46 7.79 -3.61 -0.14
C HIS A 46 7.95 -4.36 -1.46
N TRP A 47 6.83 -4.75 -2.05
CA TRP A 47 6.80 -5.46 -3.32
C TRP A 47 5.67 -4.94 -4.18
N ILE A 48 5.92 -4.87 -5.49
CA ILE A 48 4.94 -4.46 -6.50
C ILE A 48 4.86 -5.57 -7.55
N ARG A 49 3.64 -5.91 -7.96
CA ARG A 49 3.41 -6.73 -9.16
C ARG A 49 2.62 -5.94 -10.19
N ARG A 50 3.08 -6.03 -11.43
CA ARG A 50 2.42 -5.42 -12.58
C ARG A 50 1.55 -6.43 -13.32
N ASN A 51 0.37 -6.00 -13.73
CA ASN A 51 -0.54 -6.75 -14.57
C ASN A 51 -1.05 -5.84 -15.69
N THR A 52 -0.70 -6.13 -16.94
CA THR A 52 -1.10 -5.32 -18.11
C THR A 52 -2.60 -5.34 -18.37
N ALA A 53 -3.31 -6.39 -17.92
CA ALA A 53 -4.78 -6.42 -17.96
C ALA A 53 -5.41 -5.46 -16.93
N GLY A 54 -4.64 -5.05 -15.92
CA GLY A 54 -5.07 -4.20 -14.82
C GLY A 54 -5.84 -4.95 -13.73
N TYR A 55 -5.61 -4.56 -12.48
CA TYR A 55 -6.31 -5.08 -11.29
C TYR A 55 -7.74 -4.55 -11.16
N ASN A 56 -8.15 -3.63 -12.03
CA ASN A 56 -9.50 -3.10 -12.10
C ASN A 56 -10.41 -3.91 -13.05
N SER A 57 -9.88 -4.94 -13.72
CA SER A 57 -10.60 -5.68 -14.77
C SER A 57 -11.45 -6.83 -14.22
N ASN A 58 -11.05 -7.41 -13.10
CA ASN A 58 -11.72 -8.52 -12.42
C ASN A 58 -11.43 -8.49 -10.91
N PHE A 59 -12.13 -9.34 -10.14
CA PHE A 59 -11.74 -9.62 -8.77
C PHE A 59 -10.42 -10.40 -8.72
N HIS A 60 -9.56 -10.03 -7.78
CA HIS A 60 -8.27 -10.67 -7.51
C HIS A 60 -8.20 -11.09 -6.04
N ARG A 61 -7.45 -12.15 -5.76
CA ARG A 61 -7.21 -12.60 -4.38
C ARG A 61 -5.90 -12.03 -3.87
N TYR A 62 -6.00 -11.13 -2.89
CA TYR A 62 -4.88 -10.63 -2.12
C TYR A 62 -4.77 -11.43 -0.82
N GLN A 63 -3.63 -12.07 -0.60
CA GLN A 63 -3.49 -13.10 0.42
C GLN A 63 -2.29 -12.79 1.32
N LEU A 64 -2.50 -12.92 2.63
CA LEU A 64 -1.46 -12.90 3.64
C LEU A 64 -1.42 -14.26 4.34
N GLU A 65 -0.25 -14.88 4.36
CA GLU A 65 0.07 -15.94 5.30
C GLU A 65 0.95 -15.35 6.41
N TRP A 66 0.46 -15.41 7.63
CA TRP A 66 1.10 -14.85 8.80
C TRP A 66 1.37 -15.95 9.82
N THR A 67 2.65 -16.17 10.10
CA THR A 67 3.11 -17.23 11.01
C THR A 67 4.05 -16.66 12.07
N PRO A 68 4.39 -17.43 13.12
CA PRO A 68 5.44 -17.05 14.06
C PRO A 68 6.86 -16.91 13.44
N ASN A 69 7.03 -17.25 12.17
CA ASN A 69 8.34 -17.29 11.50
C ASN A 69 8.46 -16.37 10.28
N PHE A 70 7.34 -16.05 9.62
CA PHE A 70 7.35 -15.24 8.41
C PHE A 70 5.99 -14.60 8.13
N LEU A 71 6.02 -13.56 7.31
CA LEU A 71 4.87 -12.98 6.61
C LEU A 71 5.09 -13.21 5.11
N ARG A 72 4.10 -13.78 4.42
CA ARG A 72 4.13 -14.00 2.97
C ARG A 72 2.90 -13.39 2.32
N PHE A 73 3.13 -12.56 1.31
CA PHE A 73 2.11 -11.92 0.51
C PHE A 73 1.96 -12.65 -0.82
N SER A 74 0.73 -12.78 -1.31
CA SER A 74 0.45 -13.35 -2.63
C SER A 74 -0.68 -12.60 -3.31
N ILE A 75 -0.63 -12.58 -4.64
CA ILE A 75 -1.74 -12.14 -5.49
C ILE A 75 -2.08 -13.30 -6.41
N ASP A 76 -3.33 -13.76 -6.36
CA ASP A 76 -3.85 -14.90 -7.13
C ASP A 76 -3.01 -16.18 -6.94
N ASP A 77 -2.76 -16.57 -5.69
CA ASP A 77 -1.90 -17.69 -5.26
C ASP A 77 -0.41 -17.62 -5.67
N LEU A 78 0.01 -16.57 -6.36
CA LEU A 78 1.40 -16.37 -6.75
C LEU A 78 2.10 -15.48 -5.72
N GLU A 79 3.13 -16.00 -5.07
CA GLU A 79 3.92 -15.28 -4.07
C GLU A 79 4.44 -13.96 -4.64
N LEU A 80 4.04 -12.86 -4.00
CA LEU A 80 4.48 -11.50 -4.32
C LEU A 80 5.80 -11.18 -3.61
N GLY A 81 5.90 -11.56 -2.34
CA GLY A 81 7.06 -11.34 -1.51
C GLY A 81 6.88 -11.88 -0.10
N ARG A 82 7.98 -11.95 0.64
CA ARG A 82 7.97 -12.46 2.02
C ARG A 82 9.03 -11.81 2.89
N VAL A 83 8.76 -11.70 4.18
CA VAL A 83 9.77 -11.44 5.22
C VAL A 83 9.91 -12.66 6.10
N THR A 84 11.14 -13.13 6.29
CA THR A 84 11.50 -14.18 7.26
C THR A 84 12.60 -13.62 8.15
N PRO A 85 12.27 -12.91 9.25
CA PRO A 85 13.28 -12.27 10.07
C PRO A 85 14.16 -13.31 10.78
N GLY A 86 15.45 -13.01 10.89
CA GLY A 86 16.42 -13.81 11.64
C GLY A 86 16.25 -13.66 13.15
N ASN A 87 17.27 -14.08 13.91
CA ASN A 87 17.23 -14.00 15.38
C ASN A 87 17.13 -12.56 15.90
N GLY A 88 17.67 -11.58 15.16
CA GLY A 88 17.54 -10.15 15.46
C GLY A 88 16.16 -9.54 15.16
N GLY A 89 15.21 -10.35 14.66
CA GLY A 89 13.84 -9.93 14.40
C GLY A 89 13.73 -8.83 13.33
N PHE A 90 12.61 -8.11 13.37
CA PHE A 90 12.40 -6.95 12.48
C PHE A 90 13.35 -5.78 12.78
N TRP A 91 13.96 -5.73 13.97
CA TRP A 91 14.92 -4.68 14.32
C TRP A 91 16.16 -4.72 13.42
N GLU A 92 16.77 -5.90 13.30
CA GLU A 92 17.91 -6.11 12.40
C GLU A 92 17.47 -6.17 10.94
N PHE A 93 16.30 -6.76 10.64
CA PHE A 93 15.78 -6.80 9.27
C PHE A 93 15.62 -5.38 8.70
N GLY A 94 15.10 -4.44 9.51
CA GLY A 94 14.99 -3.01 9.18
C GLY A 94 16.33 -2.27 9.09
N GLY A 95 17.42 -2.85 9.57
CA GLY A 95 18.74 -2.21 9.64
C GLY A 95 18.86 -1.14 10.75
N PHE A 96 17.95 -1.14 11.72
CA PHE A 96 17.89 -0.12 12.76
C PHE A 96 18.99 -0.28 13.83
N ASN A 97 19.58 -1.47 13.93
CA ASN A 97 20.72 -1.77 14.78
C ASN A 97 22.01 -1.01 14.39
N SER A 98 22.03 -0.31 13.25
CA SER A 98 23.15 0.52 12.81
C SER A 98 23.35 1.79 13.65
N ASN A 99 22.30 2.27 14.34
CA ASN A 99 22.38 3.44 15.22
C ASN A 99 22.27 3.02 16.69
N PRO A 100 23.39 2.96 17.44
CA PRO A 100 23.37 2.51 18.84
C PRO A 100 22.67 3.50 19.79
N SER A 101 22.40 4.74 19.34
CA SER A 101 21.70 5.75 20.13
C SER A 101 20.18 5.55 20.16
N ILE A 102 19.66 4.56 19.42
CA ILE A 102 18.23 4.26 19.36
C ILE A 102 17.98 2.92 20.02
N GLU A 103 17.18 2.93 21.09
CA GLU A 103 16.78 1.70 21.75
C GLU A 103 15.83 0.89 20.88
N ASN A 104 16.07 -0.42 20.79
CA ASN A 104 15.15 -1.35 20.15
C ASN A 104 13.84 -1.44 20.96
N PRO A 105 12.69 -0.96 20.43
CA PRO A 105 11.41 -1.03 21.12
C PRO A 105 10.86 -2.46 21.22
N TRP A 106 11.40 -3.40 20.44
CA TRP A 106 10.95 -4.79 20.33
C TRP A 106 11.84 -5.77 21.10
N ARG A 107 12.77 -5.28 21.94
CA ARG A 107 13.76 -6.10 22.66
C ARG A 107 13.17 -7.17 23.58
N TYR A 108 11.90 -7.03 23.98
CA TYR A 108 11.17 -8.00 24.82
C TYR A 108 10.06 -8.74 24.06
N GLY A 109 9.88 -8.44 22.77
CA GLY A 109 8.92 -9.12 21.91
C GLY A 109 9.51 -10.38 21.28
N SER A 110 8.71 -11.04 20.45
CA SER A 110 9.22 -12.11 19.60
C SER A 110 10.06 -11.55 18.45
N LYS A 111 10.73 -12.43 17.69
CA LYS A 111 11.39 -12.03 16.43
C LYS A 111 10.43 -11.42 15.40
N MET A 112 9.12 -11.65 15.55
CA MET A 112 8.08 -11.10 14.68
C MET A 112 7.60 -9.73 15.13
N ALA A 113 7.94 -9.25 16.34
CA ALA A 113 7.57 -7.91 16.80
C ALA A 113 8.01 -6.83 15.79
N PRO A 114 7.12 -5.90 15.40
CA PRO A 114 5.82 -5.57 16.02
C PRO A 114 4.61 -6.37 15.49
N PHE A 115 4.83 -7.35 14.61
CA PHE A 115 3.80 -8.20 13.99
C PHE A 115 3.55 -9.49 14.78
N ASP A 116 3.70 -9.43 16.10
CA ASP A 116 3.34 -10.49 17.04
C ASP A 116 2.14 -10.11 17.93
N GLU A 117 1.56 -8.94 17.67
CA GLU A 117 0.35 -8.45 18.32
C GLU A 117 -0.89 -8.66 17.45
N LYS A 118 -2.07 -8.42 18.02
CA LYS A 118 -3.33 -8.41 17.24
C LYS A 118 -3.47 -7.09 16.46
N PHE A 119 -3.94 -7.20 15.22
CA PHE A 119 -4.19 -6.06 14.33
C PHE A 119 -5.68 -5.90 14.05
N TYR A 120 -6.10 -4.68 13.70
CA TYR A 120 -7.41 -4.42 13.14
C TYR A 120 -7.34 -4.47 11.62
N LEU A 121 -8.35 -5.07 10.98
CA LEU A 121 -8.51 -4.97 9.54
C LEU A 121 -9.13 -3.62 9.19
N ILE A 122 -8.47 -2.88 8.31
CA ILE A 122 -8.98 -1.64 7.73
C ILE A 122 -9.15 -1.85 6.23
N ILE A 123 -10.32 -1.46 5.72
CA ILE A 123 -10.58 -1.35 4.29
C ILE A 123 -11.03 0.08 4.06
N ASN A 124 -10.32 0.81 3.21
CA ASN A 124 -10.65 2.20 2.91
C ASN A 124 -10.42 2.52 1.43
N LEU A 125 -10.97 3.65 1.01
CA LEU A 125 -10.63 4.33 -0.22
C LEU A 125 -10.09 5.71 0.15
N ALA A 126 -8.85 6.00 -0.23
CA ALA A 126 -8.21 7.28 0.00
C ALA A 126 -8.06 8.08 -1.30
N VAL A 127 -8.17 9.40 -1.20
CA VAL A 127 -7.99 10.34 -2.33
C VAL A 127 -7.20 11.56 -1.87
N GLY A 128 -6.41 12.17 -2.75
CA GLY A 128 -5.79 13.46 -2.47
C GLY A 128 -4.57 13.43 -1.53
N GLY A 129 -3.91 12.28 -1.34
CA GLY A 129 -2.78 12.14 -0.42
C GLY A 129 -1.52 12.92 -0.84
N THR A 130 -0.73 13.35 0.14
CA THR A 130 0.54 14.11 -0.01
C THR A 130 1.78 13.30 0.36
N ASN A 131 1.62 12.05 0.78
CA ASN A 131 2.70 11.16 1.24
C ASN A 131 3.61 10.62 0.12
N GLY A 132 3.45 11.09 -1.12
CA GLY A 132 4.20 10.59 -2.27
C GLY A 132 3.57 9.38 -2.96
N PHE A 133 2.50 8.78 -2.41
CA PHE A 133 1.81 7.66 -3.06
C PHE A 133 1.29 8.04 -4.45
N PHE A 134 0.89 9.28 -4.66
CA PHE A 134 0.75 9.86 -5.99
C PHE A 134 1.98 10.74 -6.26
N PRO A 135 2.95 10.31 -7.09
CA PRO A 135 4.14 11.11 -7.38
C PRO A 135 3.78 12.46 -8.02
N ASP A 136 4.65 13.46 -7.84
CA ASP A 136 4.56 14.69 -8.64
C ASP A 136 5.10 14.42 -10.05
N GLY A 137 4.54 15.08 -11.06
CA GLY A 137 4.93 14.86 -12.46
C GLY A 137 4.38 13.58 -13.09
N VAL A 138 3.39 12.92 -12.46
CA VAL A 138 2.63 11.85 -13.11
C VAL A 138 1.87 12.38 -14.33
N ASN A 139 1.86 11.59 -15.39
CA ASN A 139 0.97 11.80 -16.51
C ASN A 139 -0.34 11.06 -16.26
N ASN A 140 -1.47 11.71 -16.49
CA ASN A 140 -2.81 11.15 -16.36
C ASN A 140 -3.74 12.00 -17.25
N PRO A 141 -4.82 11.45 -17.83
CA PRO A 141 -5.70 12.22 -18.72
C PRO A 141 -6.20 13.54 -18.12
N ALA A 142 -6.50 13.53 -16.82
CA ALA A 142 -6.60 14.73 -16.00
C ALA A 142 -5.32 14.87 -15.16
N PRO A 143 -4.54 15.95 -15.31
CA PRO A 143 -3.33 16.17 -14.52
C PRO A 143 -3.60 16.11 -13.01
N LYS A 144 -2.62 15.66 -12.23
CA LYS A 144 -2.70 15.70 -10.75
C LYS A 144 -2.88 17.17 -10.30
N PRO A 145 -3.99 17.53 -9.62
CA PRO A 145 -4.32 18.93 -9.34
C PRO A 145 -3.64 19.52 -8.10
N TRP A 146 -2.87 18.72 -7.33
CA TRP A 146 -2.06 19.17 -6.20
C TRP A 146 -0.63 18.65 -6.35
N TRP A 147 0.31 19.26 -5.65
CA TRP A 147 1.67 18.75 -5.49
C TRP A 147 1.88 18.24 -4.06
N ASN A 148 2.85 17.35 -3.82
CA ASN A 148 2.96 16.63 -2.54
C ASN A 148 3.32 17.50 -1.32
N GLY A 149 3.85 18.72 -1.50
CA GLY A 149 4.03 19.67 -0.39
C GLY A 149 2.96 20.74 -0.29
N SER A 150 1.84 20.63 -1.02
CA SER A 150 0.76 21.62 -0.92
C SER A 150 0.12 21.59 0.48
N PRO A 151 0.08 22.70 1.22
CA PRO A 151 -0.66 22.78 2.49
C PRO A 151 -2.18 22.81 2.25
N THR A 152 -2.62 22.96 0.99
CA THR A 152 -4.03 23.02 0.60
C THR A 152 -4.41 21.91 -0.37
N ALA A 153 -3.67 20.79 -0.40
CA ALA A 153 -3.88 19.69 -1.33
C ALA A 153 -5.33 19.22 -1.46
N ALA A 154 -6.05 19.07 -0.34
CA ALA A 154 -7.46 18.68 -0.34
C ALA A 154 -8.38 19.71 -1.03
N ARG A 155 -8.10 21.01 -0.83
CA ARG A 155 -8.83 22.11 -1.51
C ARG A 155 -8.53 22.12 -2.99
N ASP A 156 -7.26 21.96 -3.36
CA ASP A 156 -6.80 21.97 -4.76
C ASP A 156 -7.41 20.78 -5.52
N PHE A 157 -7.43 19.59 -4.89
CA PHE A 157 -8.14 18.40 -5.37
C PHE A 157 -9.63 18.67 -5.61
N TRP A 158 -10.34 19.23 -4.63
CA TRP A 158 -11.78 19.49 -4.75
C TRP A 158 -12.13 20.56 -5.79
N ASN A 159 -11.30 21.61 -5.90
CA ASN A 159 -11.51 22.66 -6.89
C ASN A 159 -11.36 22.14 -8.33
N ALA A 160 -10.51 21.13 -8.53
CA ALA A 160 -10.33 20.47 -9.81
C ALA A 160 -11.35 19.35 -10.11
N ARG A 161 -12.41 19.18 -9.30
CA ARG A 161 -13.42 18.12 -9.49
C ARG A 161 -14.01 18.04 -10.89
N TRP A 162 -14.17 19.18 -11.56
CA TRP A 162 -14.69 19.22 -12.93
C TRP A 162 -13.77 18.51 -13.95
N GLN A 163 -12.49 18.31 -13.62
CA GLN A 163 -11.53 17.59 -14.45
C GLN A 163 -11.53 16.09 -14.17
N TRP A 164 -11.52 15.67 -12.90
CA TRP A 164 -11.39 14.25 -12.55
C TRP A 164 -12.73 13.54 -12.34
N LEU A 165 -13.78 14.21 -11.87
CA LEU A 165 -15.07 13.57 -11.57
C LEU A 165 -15.73 12.93 -12.81
N PRO A 166 -15.68 13.54 -14.01
CA PRO A 166 -16.22 12.89 -15.20
C PRO A 166 -15.53 11.56 -15.54
N THR A 167 -14.26 11.38 -15.16
CA THR A 167 -13.50 10.15 -15.43
C THR A 167 -13.99 8.94 -14.64
N TRP A 168 -14.80 9.16 -13.60
CA TRP A 168 -15.40 8.11 -12.79
C TRP A 168 -16.64 7.49 -13.45
N ASN A 169 -17.16 8.09 -14.54
CA ASN A 169 -18.31 7.58 -15.30
C ASN A 169 -19.52 7.23 -14.41
N LEU A 170 -19.84 8.07 -13.43
CA LEU A 170 -20.86 7.78 -12.41
C LEU A 170 -22.27 7.47 -12.96
N ASN A 171 -22.56 7.94 -14.18
CA ASN A 171 -23.84 7.67 -14.87
C ASN A 171 -23.84 6.36 -15.69
N SER A 172 -22.72 5.64 -15.73
CA SER A 172 -22.57 4.34 -16.41
C SER A 172 -22.43 3.23 -15.38
N ASN A 173 -22.97 2.04 -15.68
CA ASN A 173 -22.85 0.86 -14.82
C ASN A 173 -23.17 1.14 -13.33
N SER A 174 -24.13 2.04 -13.06
CA SER A 174 -24.47 2.50 -11.70
C SER A 174 -23.27 2.98 -10.86
N GLY A 175 -22.22 3.50 -11.50
CA GLY A 175 -21.00 3.98 -10.85
C GLY A 175 -20.06 2.89 -10.31
N GLN A 176 -20.34 1.61 -10.59
CA GLN A 176 -19.52 0.48 -10.11
C GLN A 176 -18.08 0.54 -10.61
N ASP A 177 -17.86 1.12 -11.79
CA ASP A 177 -16.55 1.33 -12.40
C ASP A 177 -15.61 2.24 -11.59
N ALA A 178 -16.14 2.98 -10.62
CA ALA A 178 -15.40 3.88 -9.73
C ALA A 178 -15.51 3.48 -8.25
N SER A 179 -16.19 2.38 -7.92
CA SER A 179 -16.33 1.92 -6.55
C SER A 179 -15.16 1.03 -6.10
N LEU A 180 -14.86 1.09 -4.81
CA LEU A 180 -14.08 0.03 -4.17
C LEU A 180 -15.01 -1.16 -3.96
N GLN A 181 -14.73 -2.28 -4.63
CA GLN A 181 -15.54 -3.49 -4.56
C GLN A 181 -14.80 -4.58 -3.79
N VAL A 182 -15.49 -5.20 -2.83
CA VAL A 182 -15.00 -6.33 -2.06
C VAL A 182 -16.06 -7.42 -2.12
N ASP A 183 -15.70 -8.56 -2.71
CA ASP A 183 -16.58 -9.72 -2.77
C ASP A 183 -16.63 -10.44 -1.42
N TYR A 184 -15.46 -10.77 -0.86
CA TYR A 184 -15.38 -11.40 0.45
C TYR A 184 -14.09 -11.07 1.20
N VAL A 185 -14.14 -11.27 2.51
CA VAL A 185 -12.99 -11.31 3.41
C VAL A 185 -13.05 -12.64 4.16
N ARG A 186 -11.93 -13.34 4.24
CA ARG A 186 -11.79 -14.58 5.03
C ARG A 186 -10.55 -14.48 5.90
N ILE A 187 -10.71 -14.80 7.19
CA ILE A 187 -9.64 -14.82 8.19
C ILE A 187 -9.80 -16.11 8.98
N TRP A 188 -8.74 -16.91 9.07
CA TRP A 188 -8.73 -18.17 9.81
C TRP A 188 -7.31 -18.45 10.32
N ALA A 189 -7.21 -19.28 11.36
CA ALA A 189 -5.92 -19.78 11.86
C ALA A 189 -5.48 -20.98 11.01
N LEU A 190 -4.16 -21.12 10.83
CA LEU A 190 -3.53 -22.26 10.15
C LEU A 190 -3.59 -23.54 10.98
#